data_AF-A0A7J8GKC7-F1
#
_entry.id   AF-A0A7J8GKC7-F1
#
_cell.length_a   1.000
_cell.length_b   1.000
_cell.length_c   1.000
_cell.angle_alpha   90.00
_cell.angle_beta   90.00
_cell.angle_gamma   90.00
#
_symmetry.space_group_name_H-M   'P 1'
#
loop_
_entity.id
_entity.type
_entity.pdbx_description
1 polymer ?
#
loop_
_entity_poly.entity_id
_entity_poly.type
_entity_poly.pdbx_seq_one_letter_code
_entity_poly.pdbx_strand_id
1 'polypeptide(L)'
;MADGSGEAVALPASGVTTGLGNGAGGTSAQPSNPLSRKLHKILETRLDNDKEMLEALKALSTFFVENSLRTRRNLRGDIERRSLAINEEFVSIFKEVKEELESINEDVQAMNSCCQDMTSRLQVRIEQVIVAEPGAVLLYKISNLLKFYHHTISGIVGNSATTLLTTIEEMHLLSKKIFFNSLSLHASKLIDKVCLKNAVLKL
;
A
#
# COMPACT_ATOMS: atom_id res chain seq x y z
N MET A 1 46.61 31.13 9.47
CA MET A 1 46.39 30.57 10.82
C MET A 1 46.60 29.07 10.66
N ALA A 2 47.83 28.55 10.78
CA ALA A 2 48.54 28.28 12.05
C ALA A 2 47.69 27.35 12.92
N ASP A 3 48.10 26.20 13.42
CA ASP A 3 49.39 25.51 13.62
C ASP A 3 48.93 24.13 14.18
N GLY A 4 49.39 22.94 13.76
CA GLY A 4 50.73 22.41 13.99
C GLY A 4 50.82 21.69 15.35
N SER A 5 51.13 20.39 15.33
CA SER A 5 51.81 19.56 16.37
C SER A 5 51.36 18.10 16.20
N GLY A 6 52.19 17.09 16.00
CA GLY A 6 53.65 17.02 16.00
C GLY A 6 54.05 15.56 15.74
N GLU A 7 55.10 15.44 14.95
CA GLU A 7 55.73 14.24 14.36
C GLU A 7 56.88 13.74 15.25
N ALA A 8 57.32 12.47 15.04
CA ALA A 8 58.70 11.96 15.07
C ALA A 8 58.73 10.49 15.59
N VAL A 9 59.11 9.45 14.85
CA VAL A 9 60.34 9.13 14.05
C VAL A 9 61.38 8.32 14.85
N ALA A 10 61.76 7.17 14.23
CA ALA A 10 63.04 6.42 14.26
C ALA A 10 63.46 5.54 15.46
N LEU A 11 63.53 4.20 15.21
CA LEU A 11 64.70 3.27 15.14
C LEU A 11 65.91 3.48 16.11
N PRO A 12 66.87 2.52 16.28
CA PRO A 12 66.94 1.04 16.13
C PRO A 12 67.62 0.34 17.35
N ALA A 13 67.76 -1.00 17.37
CA ALA A 13 68.85 -1.65 18.13
C ALA A 13 69.18 -3.07 17.62
N SER A 14 70.47 -3.25 17.34
CA SER A 14 71.14 -4.44 16.81
C SER A 14 71.27 -5.60 17.80
N GLY A 15 71.38 -6.82 17.25
CA GLY A 15 71.95 -7.98 17.93
C GLY A 15 72.47 -8.99 16.90
N VAL A 16 73.78 -8.96 16.64
CA VAL A 16 74.52 -9.98 15.86
C VAL A 16 75.16 -10.95 16.86
N THR A 17 74.99 -12.27 16.65
CA THR A 17 76.07 -13.30 16.77
C THR A 17 75.58 -14.68 16.25
N THR A 18 76.11 -15.07 15.08
CA THR A 18 76.69 -16.37 14.69
C THR A 18 76.20 -17.72 15.25
N GLY A 19 75.93 -18.69 14.34
CA GLY A 19 76.31 -20.10 14.58
C GLY A 19 75.51 -21.24 13.89
N LEU A 20 75.87 -21.57 12.64
CA LEU A 20 76.02 -22.92 12.03
C LEU A 20 74.84 -23.94 11.98
N GLY A 21 74.52 -24.42 10.76
CA GLY A 21 73.77 -25.68 10.57
C GLY A 21 73.30 -25.94 9.13
N ASN A 22 74.20 -26.45 8.28
CA ASN A 22 73.99 -26.86 6.89
C ASN A 22 73.30 -28.24 6.82
N GLY A 23 72.41 -28.51 5.86
CA GLY A 23 71.87 -29.86 5.65
C GLY A 23 70.79 -29.99 4.59
N ALA A 24 71.21 -30.39 3.39
CA ALA A 24 70.40 -30.63 2.20
C ALA A 24 69.27 -31.65 2.36
N GLY A 25 68.20 -31.52 1.58
CA GLY A 25 67.19 -32.56 1.47
C GLY A 25 66.02 -32.24 0.55
N GLY A 26 66.18 -32.50 -0.75
CA GLY A 26 65.12 -33.06 -1.60
C GLY A 26 63.90 -32.19 -1.90
N THR A 27 63.87 -31.70 -3.15
CA THR A 27 62.64 -31.42 -3.89
C THR A 27 61.68 -32.63 -3.81
N SER A 28 60.69 -32.60 -2.93
CA SER A 28 59.53 -33.49 -3.05
C SER A 28 58.56 -32.88 -4.06
N ALA A 29 58.94 -32.94 -5.34
CA ALA A 29 57.98 -32.84 -6.43
C ALA A 29 57.05 -34.06 -6.31
N GLN A 30 56.02 -33.95 -5.48
CA GLN A 30 54.95 -34.93 -5.39
C GLN A 30 54.38 -35.13 -6.81
N PRO A 31 54.42 -36.34 -7.38
CA PRO A 31 53.63 -36.65 -8.56
C PRO A 31 52.18 -36.73 -8.07
N SER A 32 51.56 -35.57 -7.83
CA SER A 32 50.18 -35.52 -7.38
C SER A 32 49.35 -36.12 -8.51
N ASN A 33 48.91 -37.36 -8.31
CA ASN A 33 48.16 -38.11 -9.29
C ASN A 33 46.90 -37.28 -9.62
N PRO A 34 46.52 -37.13 -10.90
CA PRO A 34 45.32 -36.40 -11.28
C PRO A 34 44.06 -36.85 -10.53
N LEU A 35 44.00 -38.12 -10.11
CA LEU A 35 42.96 -38.63 -9.20
C LEU A 35 43.05 -38.00 -7.82
N SER A 36 44.24 -37.96 -7.21
CA SER A 36 44.48 -37.33 -5.90
C SER A 36 44.14 -35.83 -5.93
N ARG A 37 44.46 -35.12 -7.02
CA ARG A 37 44.05 -33.72 -7.20
C ARG A 37 42.54 -33.55 -7.30
N LYS A 38 41.84 -34.43 -8.03
CA LYS A 38 40.37 -34.43 -8.08
C LYS A 38 39.76 -34.72 -6.72
N LEU A 39 40.30 -35.70 -5.99
CA LEU A 39 39.82 -36.09 -4.67
C LEU A 39 40.03 -34.97 -3.66
N HIS A 40 41.21 -34.34 -3.67
CA HIS A 40 41.49 -33.18 -2.83
C HIS A 40 40.56 -32.01 -3.15
N LYS A 41 40.35 -31.71 -4.44
CA LYS A 41 39.43 -30.65 -4.87
C LYS A 41 37.98 -30.92 -4.47
N ILE A 42 37.53 -32.18 -4.53
CA ILE A 42 36.19 -32.59 -4.07
C ILE A 42 36.08 -32.43 -2.54
N LEU A 43 37.10 -32.85 -1.79
CA LEU A 43 37.13 -32.70 -0.32
C LEU A 43 37.23 -31.24 0.13
N GLU A 44 37.91 -30.39 -0.63
CA GLU A 44 37.97 -28.95 -0.41
C GLU A 44 36.66 -28.24 -0.78
N THR A 45 35.75 -28.90 -1.50
CA THR A 45 34.45 -28.32 -1.85
C THR A 45 33.58 -28.28 -0.60
N ARG A 46 33.58 -27.14 0.10
CA ARG A 46 32.82 -26.93 1.35
C ARG A 46 31.34 -26.66 1.05
N LEU A 47 30.61 -27.71 0.67
CA LEU A 47 29.18 -27.66 0.34
C LEU A 47 28.30 -27.27 1.54
N ASP A 48 28.81 -27.44 2.76
CA ASP A 48 28.03 -27.30 3.99
C ASP A 48 27.87 -25.85 4.47
N ASN A 49 28.73 -24.93 3.96
CA ASN A 49 28.75 -23.54 4.39
C ASN A 49 27.83 -22.63 3.58
N ASP A 50 27.34 -23.12 2.44
CA ASP A 50 26.47 -22.36 1.54
C ASP A 50 25.02 -22.85 1.68
N LYS A 51 24.24 -22.08 2.44
CA LYS A 51 22.83 -22.36 2.71
C LYS A 51 21.99 -22.36 1.43
N GLU A 52 22.24 -21.44 0.51
CA GLU A 52 21.48 -21.35 -0.74
C GLU A 52 21.78 -22.54 -1.66
N MET A 53 23.05 -22.94 -1.74
CA MET A 53 23.46 -24.15 -2.45
C MET A 53 22.81 -25.41 -1.87
N LEU A 54 22.80 -25.54 -0.54
CA LEU A 54 22.14 -26.64 0.17
C LEU A 54 20.64 -26.68 -0.10
N GLU A 55 19.97 -25.54 -0.11
CA GLU A 55 18.53 -25.44 -0.43
C GLU A 55 18.25 -25.80 -1.89
N ALA A 56 19.08 -25.34 -2.83
CA ALA A 56 18.97 -25.72 -4.24
C ALA A 56 19.18 -27.22 -4.46
N LEU A 57 20.19 -27.81 -3.80
CA LEU A 57 20.43 -29.26 -3.81
C LEU A 57 19.27 -30.04 -3.19
N LYS A 58 18.71 -29.54 -2.08
CA LYS A 58 17.54 -30.14 -1.43
C LYS A 58 16.32 -30.09 -2.34
N ALA A 59 16.08 -28.97 -3.01
CA ALA A 59 15.02 -28.84 -4.01
C ALA A 59 15.23 -29.81 -5.18
N LEU A 60 16.47 -29.93 -5.69
CA LEU A 60 16.82 -30.86 -6.76
C LEU A 60 16.54 -32.33 -6.36
N SER A 61 16.90 -32.68 -5.12
CA SER A 61 16.73 -34.02 -4.56
C SER A 61 15.25 -34.46 -4.51
N THR A 62 14.31 -33.51 -4.39
CA THR A 62 12.87 -33.84 -4.39
C THR A 62 12.37 -34.44 -5.70
N PHE A 63 13.05 -34.19 -6.83
CA PHE A 63 12.63 -34.66 -8.15
C PHE A 63 13.70 -35.42 -8.92
N PHE A 64 14.96 -35.36 -8.50
CA PHE A 64 16.06 -36.15 -9.04
C PHE A 64 16.38 -37.35 -8.14
N VAL A 65 15.47 -38.33 -8.11
CA VAL A 65 15.56 -39.49 -7.20
C VAL A 65 16.56 -40.54 -7.71
N GLU A 66 16.68 -40.70 -9.03
CA GLU A 66 17.55 -41.71 -9.65
C GLU A 66 18.73 -41.11 -10.40
N ASN A 67 19.94 -41.51 -10.01
CA ASN A 67 21.18 -41.10 -10.67
C ASN A 67 21.54 -42.08 -11.80
N SER A 68 20.99 -41.83 -12.99
CA SER A 68 21.31 -42.55 -14.21
C SER A 68 21.98 -41.62 -15.24
N LEU A 69 22.67 -42.21 -16.22
CA LEU A 69 23.23 -41.46 -17.35
C LEU A 69 22.16 -40.64 -18.09
N ARG A 70 20.95 -41.19 -18.22
CA ARG A 70 19.84 -40.54 -18.91
C ARG A 70 19.29 -39.37 -18.11
N THR A 71 19.00 -39.55 -16.83
CA THR A 71 18.49 -38.47 -15.95
C THR A 71 19.50 -37.33 -15.86
N ARG A 72 20.80 -37.63 -15.72
CA ARG A 72 21.85 -36.60 -15.74
C ARG A 72 21.90 -35.82 -17.07
N ARG A 73 21.72 -36.48 -18.21
CA ARG A 73 21.76 -35.84 -19.54
C ARG A 73 20.56 -34.93 -19.79
N ASN A 74 19.41 -35.23 -19.18
CA ASN A 74 18.18 -34.48 -19.36
C ASN A 74 17.90 -33.45 -18.24
N LEU A 75 18.64 -33.51 -17.14
CA LEU A 75 18.44 -32.69 -15.93
C LEU A 75 18.19 -31.21 -16.21
N ARG A 76 19.00 -30.61 -17.09
CA ARG A 76 18.81 -29.20 -17.48
C ARG A 76 17.43 -28.95 -18.10
N GLY A 77 17.02 -29.78 -19.06
CA GLY A 77 15.72 -29.64 -19.70
C GLY A 77 14.55 -29.94 -18.76
N ASP A 78 14.75 -30.83 -17.78
CA ASP A 78 13.75 -31.11 -16.74
C ASP A 78 13.59 -29.93 -15.77
N ILE A 79 14.69 -29.30 -15.37
CA ILE A 79 14.69 -28.07 -14.56
C ILE A 79 13.99 -26.93 -15.32
N GLU A 80 14.35 -26.72 -16.58
CA GLU A 80 13.77 -25.67 -17.42
C GLU A 80 12.25 -25.88 -17.60
N ARG A 81 11.81 -27.12 -17.87
CA ARG A 81 10.37 -27.46 -17.96
C ARG A 81 9.62 -27.22 -16.65
N ARG A 82 10.19 -27.65 -15.53
CA ARG A 82 9.55 -27.44 -14.22
C ARG A 82 9.46 -25.95 -13.88
N SER A 83 10.53 -25.21 -14.16
CA SER A 83 10.55 -23.75 -13.99
C SER A 83 9.44 -23.08 -14.81
N LEU A 84 9.29 -23.49 -16.07
CA LEU A 84 8.22 -22.98 -16.93
C LEU A 84 6.83 -23.34 -16.41
N ALA A 85 6.60 -24.58 -15.98
CA ALA A 85 5.32 -25.01 -15.41
C ALA A 85 4.94 -24.23 -14.14
N ILE A 86 5.90 -23.98 -13.24
CA ILE A 86 5.68 -23.17 -12.04
C ILE A 86 5.32 -21.73 -12.43
N ASN A 87 5.99 -21.16 -13.44
CA ASN A 87 5.69 -19.81 -13.90
C ASN A 87 4.30 -19.72 -14.55
N GLU A 88 3.88 -20.73 -15.31
CA GLU A 88 2.52 -20.80 -15.87
C GLU A 88 1.47 -20.89 -14.77
N GLU A 89 1.68 -21.73 -13.75
CA GLU A 89 0.81 -21.85 -12.59
C GLU A 89 0.73 -20.53 -11.81
N PHE A 90 1.88 -19.88 -11.57
CA PHE A 90 1.95 -18.58 -10.92
C PHE A 90 1.11 -17.53 -11.67
N VAL A 91 1.27 -17.43 -12.99
CA VAL A 91 0.49 -16.49 -13.82
C VAL A 91 -1.00 -16.82 -13.78
N SER A 92 -1.37 -18.10 -13.80
CA SER A 92 -2.78 -18.52 -13.71
C SER A 92 -3.42 -18.07 -12.40
N ILE A 93 -2.77 -18.34 -11.26
CA ILE A 93 -3.29 -17.96 -9.95
C ILE A 93 -3.37 -16.43 -9.81
N PHE A 94 -2.33 -15.72 -10.28
CA PHE A 94 -2.31 -14.26 -10.20
C PHE A 94 -3.36 -13.60 -11.10
N LYS A 95 -3.72 -14.26 -12.20
CA LYS A 95 -4.79 -13.79 -13.10
C LYS A 95 -6.14 -13.76 -12.38
N GLU A 96 -6.48 -14.79 -11.60
CA GLU A 96 -7.73 -14.81 -10.82
C GLU A 96 -7.78 -13.64 -9.83
N VAL A 97 -6.68 -13.40 -9.10
CA VAL A 97 -6.57 -12.25 -8.17
C VAL A 97 -6.73 -10.91 -8.90
N LYS A 98 -6.13 -10.78 -10.09
CA LYS A 98 -6.25 -9.59 -10.93
C LYS A 98 -7.70 -9.36 -11.35
N GLU A 99 -8.39 -10.40 -11.80
CA GLU A 99 -9.79 -10.32 -12.26
C GLU A 99 -10.72 -9.90 -11.12
N GLU A 100 -10.55 -10.46 -9.91
CA GLU A 100 -11.30 -10.05 -8.71
C GLU A 100 -11.02 -8.58 -8.34
N LEU A 101 -9.77 -8.14 -8.40
CA LEU A 101 -9.41 -6.76 -8.12
C LEU A 101 -9.99 -5.78 -9.17
N GLU A 102 -10.00 -6.17 -10.44
CA GLU A 102 -10.62 -5.41 -11.52
C GLU A 102 -12.14 -5.27 -11.28
N SER A 103 -12.83 -6.36 -10.90
CA SER A 103 -14.25 -6.33 -10.55
C SER A 103 -14.55 -5.38 -9.38
N ILE A 104 -13.75 -5.44 -8.31
CA ILE A 104 -13.93 -4.53 -7.16
C ILE A 104 -13.72 -3.08 -7.58
N ASN A 105 -12.72 -2.80 -8.43
CA ASN A 105 -12.47 -1.46 -8.93
C ASN A 105 -13.64 -0.95 -9.80
N GLU A 106 -14.24 -1.80 -10.63
CA GLU A 106 -15.45 -1.48 -11.39
C GLU A 106 -16.64 -1.15 -10.48
N ASP A 107 -16.87 -1.94 -9.42
CA ASP A 107 -17.94 -1.68 -8.45
C ASP A 107 -17.73 -0.33 -7.73
N VAL A 108 -16.50 0.00 -7.35
CA VAL A 108 -16.17 1.29 -6.72
C VAL A 108 -16.40 2.45 -7.69
N GLN A 109 -16.03 2.30 -8.96
CA GLN A 109 -16.29 3.31 -10.00
C GLN A 109 -17.79 3.53 -10.18
N ALA A 110 -18.56 2.46 -10.31
CA ALA A 110 -20.02 2.51 -10.46
C ALA A 110 -20.69 3.18 -9.25
N MET A 111 -20.26 2.85 -8.03
CA MET A 111 -20.73 3.48 -6.80
C MET A 111 -20.43 4.99 -6.80
N ASN A 112 -19.23 5.40 -7.20
CA ASN A 112 -18.85 6.82 -7.27
C ASN A 112 -19.72 7.58 -8.29
N SER A 113 -19.93 7.03 -9.49
CA SER A 113 -20.81 7.63 -10.50
C SER A 113 -22.24 7.78 -9.98
N CYS A 114 -22.80 6.75 -9.33
CA CYS A 114 -24.12 6.84 -8.72
C CYS A 114 -24.20 7.94 -7.65
N CYS A 115 -23.17 8.07 -6.81
CA CYS A 115 -23.10 9.14 -5.81
C CYS A 115 -23.05 10.54 -6.44
N GLN A 116 -22.33 10.71 -7.55
CA GLN A 116 -22.28 11.98 -8.30
C GLN A 116 -23.65 12.34 -8.90
N ASP A 117 -24.32 11.38 -9.50
CA ASP A 117 -25.68 11.57 -10.04
C ASP A 117 -26.67 11.94 -8.93
N MET A 118 -26.62 11.24 -7.79
CA MET A 118 -27.42 11.56 -6.62
C MET A 118 -27.15 12.98 -6.13
N THR A 119 -25.88 13.37 -6.06
CA THR A 119 -25.45 14.72 -5.65
C THR A 119 -26.08 15.79 -6.53
N SER A 120 -25.92 15.65 -7.85
CA SER A 120 -26.47 16.59 -8.83
C SER A 120 -27.99 16.72 -8.72
N ARG A 121 -28.70 15.59 -8.67
CA ARG A 121 -30.17 15.57 -8.57
C ARG A 121 -30.68 16.19 -7.27
N LEU A 122 -30.02 15.90 -6.16
CA LEU A 122 -30.42 16.42 -4.85
C LEU A 122 -30.20 17.93 -4.76
N GLN A 123 -29.06 18.41 -5.27
CA GLN A 123 -28.76 19.84 -5.35
C GLN A 123 -29.82 20.59 -6.15
N VAL A 124 -30.10 20.16 -7.38
CA VAL A 124 -31.13 20.77 -8.23
C VAL A 124 -32.49 20.79 -7.53
N ARG A 125 -32.86 19.68 -6.87
CA ARG A 125 -34.17 19.61 -6.22
C ARG A 125 -34.29 20.57 -5.04
N ILE A 126 -33.24 20.72 -4.26
CA ILE A 126 -33.25 21.60 -3.09
C ILE A 126 -33.22 23.07 -3.50
N GLU A 127 -32.42 23.43 -4.51
CA GLU A 127 -32.44 24.78 -5.07
C GLU A 127 -33.84 25.17 -5.56
N GLN A 128 -34.52 24.27 -6.30
CA GLN A 128 -35.89 24.49 -6.74
C GLN A 128 -36.87 24.69 -5.58
N VAL A 129 -36.78 23.87 -4.53
CA VAL A 129 -37.67 23.96 -3.38
C VAL A 129 -37.43 25.26 -2.61
N ILE A 130 -36.19 25.72 -2.51
CA ILE A 130 -35.84 26.99 -1.86
C ILE A 130 -36.42 28.18 -2.62
N VAL A 131 -36.31 28.20 -3.95
CA VAL A 131 -36.84 29.29 -4.79
C VAL A 131 -38.37 29.38 -4.71
N ALA A 132 -39.06 28.30 -4.37
CA ALA A 132 -40.52 28.27 -4.27
C ALA A 132 -41.08 28.96 -3.00
N GLU A 133 -40.27 29.67 -2.22
CA GLU A 133 -40.65 30.33 -0.95
C GLU A 133 -41.47 29.39 -0.01
N PRO A 134 -40.92 28.21 0.34
CA PRO A 134 -41.64 27.25 1.15
C PRO A 134 -41.81 27.79 2.57
N GLY A 135 -42.98 27.57 3.17
CA GLY A 135 -43.22 27.95 4.56
C GLY A 135 -42.22 27.29 5.53
N ALA A 136 -41.92 27.97 6.64
CA ALA A 136 -40.92 27.53 7.64
C ALA A 136 -41.09 26.06 8.09
N VAL A 137 -42.33 25.56 8.21
CA VAL A 137 -42.61 24.17 8.58
C VAL A 137 -42.01 23.17 7.56
N LEU A 138 -42.08 23.47 6.27
CA LEU A 138 -41.55 22.59 5.22
C LEU A 138 -40.02 22.58 5.22
N LEU A 139 -39.38 23.74 5.39
CA LEU A 139 -37.92 23.85 5.50
C LEU A 139 -37.36 23.07 6.70
N TYR A 140 -38.05 23.11 7.84
CA TYR A 140 -37.68 22.32 9.01
C TYR A 140 -37.73 20.81 8.73
N LYS A 141 -38.80 20.34 8.07
CA LYS A 141 -38.93 18.93 7.66
C LYS A 141 -37.81 18.51 6.72
N ILE A 142 -37.49 19.34 5.71
CA ILE A 142 -36.40 19.08 4.76
C ILE A 142 -35.05 19.01 5.47
N SER A 143 -34.76 19.99 6.33
CA SER A 143 -33.53 20.02 7.13
C SER A 143 -33.35 18.74 7.96
N ASN A 144 -34.39 18.27 8.64
CA ASN A 144 -34.33 17.03 9.42
C ASN A 144 -34.16 15.79 8.55
N LEU A 145 -34.80 15.78 7.37
CA LEU A 145 -34.68 14.68 6.42
C LEU A 145 -33.25 14.58 5.88
N LEU A 146 -32.64 15.71 5.53
CA LEU A 146 -31.24 15.77 5.10
C LEU A 146 -30.29 15.29 6.19
N LYS A 147 -30.52 15.71 7.45
CA LYS A 147 -29.72 15.26 8.59
C LYS A 147 -29.82 13.74 8.80
N PHE A 148 -31.03 13.18 8.68
CA PHE A 148 -31.27 11.74 8.77
C PHE A 148 -30.51 11.00 7.66
N TYR A 149 -30.69 11.41 6.40
CA TYR A 149 -30.03 10.76 5.28
C TYR A 149 -28.51 10.92 5.29
N HIS A 150 -27.97 12.06 5.73
CA HIS A 150 -26.53 12.22 5.94
C HIS A 150 -26.01 11.15 6.91
N HIS A 151 -26.66 10.97 8.06
CA HIS A 151 -26.26 9.98 9.05
C HIS A 151 -26.36 8.55 8.51
N THR A 152 -27.49 8.20 7.87
CA THR A 152 -27.70 6.86 7.31
C THR A 152 -26.70 6.54 6.20
N ILE A 153 -26.49 7.46 5.24
CA ILE A 153 -25.58 7.26 4.10
C ILE A 153 -24.13 7.22 4.60
N SER A 154 -23.76 8.05 5.57
CA SER A 154 -22.43 8.04 6.17
C SER A 154 -22.12 6.69 6.83
N GLY A 155 -23.11 6.06 7.47
CA GLY A 155 -22.96 4.73 8.06
C GLY A 155 -22.80 3.59 7.04
N ILE A 156 -23.27 3.77 5.80
CA ILE A 156 -23.19 2.75 4.75
C ILE A 156 -21.93 2.92 3.90
N VAL A 157 -21.68 4.14 3.42
CA VAL A 157 -20.66 4.41 2.40
C VAL A 157 -19.31 4.81 3.02
N GLY A 158 -19.29 5.15 4.31
CA GLY A 158 -18.09 5.60 5.01
C GLY A 158 -17.42 6.80 4.30
N ASN A 159 -16.10 6.74 4.16
CA ASN A 159 -15.31 7.81 3.54
C ASN A 159 -15.29 7.74 1.99
N SER A 160 -15.94 6.74 1.39
CA SER A 160 -15.90 6.51 -0.06
C SER A 160 -16.75 7.51 -0.87
N ALA A 161 -17.78 8.10 -0.25
CA ALA A 161 -18.68 9.07 -0.91
C ALA A 161 -18.63 10.45 -0.25
N THR A 162 -17.41 10.96 -0.03
CA THR A 162 -17.18 12.27 0.61
C THR A 162 -17.97 13.38 -0.08
N THR A 163 -17.97 13.44 -1.42
CA THR A 163 -18.67 14.50 -2.16
C THR A 163 -20.19 14.51 -1.90
N LEU A 164 -20.85 13.36 -1.97
CA LEU A 164 -22.30 13.25 -1.71
C LEU A 164 -22.64 13.67 -0.28
N LEU A 165 -21.85 13.20 0.71
CA LEU A 165 -22.04 13.56 2.11
C LEU A 165 -21.85 15.06 2.34
N THR A 166 -20.79 15.66 1.79
CA THR A 166 -20.55 17.10 1.87
C THR A 166 -21.72 17.89 1.27
N THR A 167 -22.22 17.51 0.10
CA THR A 167 -23.35 18.21 -0.52
C THR A 167 -24.63 18.09 0.32
N ILE A 168 -24.94 16.90 0.86
CA ILE A 168 -26.09 16.74 1.77
C ILE A 168 -25.96 17.64 3.00
N GLU A 169 -24.78 17.74 3.60
CA GLU A 169 -24.53 18.62 4.75
C GLU A 169 -24.67 20.10 4.38
N GLU A 170 -24.11 20.54 3.25
CA GLU A 170 -24.27 21.92 2.76
C GLU A 170 -25.76 22.27 2.55
N MET A 171 -26.52 21.34 1.96
CA MET A 171 -27.97 21.51 1.76
C MET A 171 -28.75 21.50 3.06
N HIS A 172 -28.34 20.70 4.05
CA HIS A 172 -28.89 20.74 5.41
C HIS A 172 -28.71 22.13 6.03
N LEU A 173 -27.49 22.66 6.01
CA LEU A 173 -27.15 23.97 6.55
C LEU A 173 -27.90 25.10 5.84
N LEU A 174 -28.01 25.04 4.51
CA LEU A 174 -28.75 26.03 3.72
C LEU A 174 -30.25 26.02 4.06
N SER A 175 -30.87 24.84 4.07
CA SER A 175 -32.30 24.69 4.43
C SER A 175 -32.58 25.22 5.84
N LYS A 176 -31.68 24.92 6.79
CA LYS A 176 -31.75 25.41 8.17
C LYS A 176 -31.60 26.93 8.26
N LYS A 177 -30.68 27.53 7.51
CA LYS A 177 -30.51 28.99 7.44
C LYS A 177 -31.78 29.68 6.93
N ILE A 178 -32.37 29.17 5.85
CA ILE A 178 -33.58 29.76 5.26
C ILE A 178 -34.78 29.58 6.20
N PHE A 179 -34.88 28.44 6.89
CA PHE A 179 -35.89 28.24 7.94
C PHE A 179 -35.85 29.37 8.99
N PHE A 180 -34.66 29.66 9.53
CA PHE A 180 -34.52 30.72 10.54
C PHE A 180 -34.80 32.10 9.95
N ASN A 181 -34.38 32.38 8.72
CA ASN A 181 -34.70 33.64 8.05
C ASN A 181 -36.22 33.82 7.90
N SER A 182 -36.94 32.77 7.49
CA SER A 182 -38.39 32.77 7.35
C SER A 182 -39.09 33.01 8.69
N LEU A 183 -38.63 32.34 9.76
CA LEU A 183 -39.17 32.51 11.10
C LEU A 183 -38.94 33.93 11.63
N SER A 184 -37.73 34.46 11.48
CA SER A 184 -37.38 35.83 11.86
C SER A 184 -38.23 36.86 11.12
N LEU A 185 -38.40 36.70 9.80
CA LEU A 185 -39.26 37.58 9.01
C LEU A 185 -40.72 37.54 9.48
N HIS A 186 -41.24 36.35 9.79
CA HIS A 186 -42.61 36.21 10.27
C HIS A 186 -42.79 36.83 11.66
N ALA A 187 -41.81 36.67 12.55
CA ALA A 187 -41.80 37.31 13.86
C ALA A 187 -41.80 38.85 13.75
N SER A 188 -40.94 39.42 12.89
CA SER A 188 -40.91 40.87 12.63
C SER A 188 -42.25 41.38 12.11
N LYS A 189 -42.85 40.71 11.10
CA LYS A 189 -44.17 41.07 10.57
C LYS A 189 -45.28 41.05 11.62
N LEU A 190 -45.21 40.11 12.56
CA LEU A 190 -46.18 40.03 13.66
C LEU A 190 -46.01 41.20 14.63
N ILE A 191 -44.78 41.55 14.99
CA ILE A 191 -44.46 42.69 15.85
C ILE A 191 -44.96 43.99 15.21
N ASP A 192 -44.70 44.20 13.92
CA ASP A 192 -45.18 45.38 13.19
C ASP A 192 -46.70 45.49 13.22
N LYS A 193 -47.42 44.38 13.00
CA LYS A 193 -48.89 44.34 13.09
C LYS A 193 -49.40 44.65 14.49
N VAL A 194 -48.75 44.14 15.54
CA VAL A 194 -49.12 44.41 16.93
C VAL A 194 -48.87 45.87 17.28
N CYS A 195 -47.72 46.44 16.90
CA CYS A 195 -47.42 47.86 17.08
C CYS A 195 -48.42 48.75 16.34
N LEU A 196 -48.76 48.42 15.09
CA LEU A 196 -49.74 49.18 14.30
C LEU A 196 -51.14 49.14 14.95
N LYS A 197 -51.59 47.96 15.38
CA LYS A 197 -52.89 47.81 16.04
C LYS A 197 -52.95 48.58 17.37
N ASN A 198 -51.86 48.58 18.14
CA ASN A 198 -51.75 49.36 19.38
C ASN A 198 -51.70 50.87 19.14
N ALA A 199 -51.14 51.33 18.01
CA ALA A 199 -51.14 52.74 17.63
C ALA A 199 -52.55 53.22 17.21
N VAL A 200 -53.28 52.40 16.44
CA VAL A 200 -54.66 52.71 16.01
C VAL A 200 -55.64 52.74 17.18
N LEU A 201 -55.47 51.87 18.19
CA LEU A 201 -56.31 51.85 19.40
C LEU A 201 -56.10 53.06 20.34
N LYS A 202 -55.06 53.86 20.14
CA LYS A 202 -54.74 55.04 20.95
C LYS A 202 -55.21 56.37 20.33
N LEU A 203 -55.81 56.33 19.14
CA LEU A 203 -56.45 57.44 18.44
C LEU A 203 -57.97 57.34 18.60
#